data_AF-A0A119AQ51-F1
#
_entry.id   AF-A0A119AQ51-F1
#
_cell.length_a   1.000
_cell.length_b   1.000
_cell.length_c   1.000
_cell.angle_alpha   90.00
_cell.angle_beta   90.00
_cell.angle_gamma   90.00
#
_symmetry.space_group_name_H-M   'P 1'
#
loop_
_entity.id
_entity.type
_entity.pdbx_description
1 polymer ?
#
loop_
_entity_poly.entity_id
_entity_poly.type
_entity_poly.pdbx_seq_one_letter_code
_entity_poly.pdbx_strand_id
1 'polypeptide(L)'
;MTYTGCRDEIAGGLTKVLWTASQLDDEADFEDLLEAIRVLRPKWPGAGTVAAWRYVRRQAWGDARRVLEDDDTEAKRSGLHTALMAVCLFGLEDPLWHSYALSAADQRESVEGAKIGACLLERAAKLDASVQAPASPDAPASTRDVPADNGGFSASMTWVRA
;
A
#
# COMPACT_ATOMS: atom_id res chain seq x y z
N MET A 1 31.74 5.07 -28.59
CA MET A 1 31.44 6.50 -28.34
C MET A 1 30.53 6.58 -27.12
N THR A 2 31.06 6.93 -25.95
CA THR A 2 30.25 7.12 -24.74
C THR A 2 29.79 8.58 -24.70
N TYR A 3 28.52 8.81 -25.01
CA TYR A 3 27.88 10.13 -24.96
C TYR A 3 27.51 10.49 -23.51
N THR A 4 28.50 10.54 -22.63
CA THR A 4 28.32 10.87 -21.20
C THR A 4 28.27 12.37 -20.92
N GLY A 5 28.18 13.21 -21.97
CA GLY A 5 28.18 14.67 -21.91
C GLY A 5 26.83 15.30 -22.26
N CYS A 6 25.71 14.67 -21.89
CA CYS A 6 24.39 15.26 -22.08
C CYS A 6 24.21 16.45 -21.11
N ARG A 7 23.62 17.55 -21.57
CA ARG A 7 23.30 18.69 -20.69
C ARG A 7 22.29 18.25 -19.64
N ASP A 8 22.53 18.64 -18.38
CA ASP A 8 21.66 18.29 -17.25
C ASP A 8 20.19 18.70 -17.45
N GLU A 9 19.94 19.78 -18.21
CA GLU A 9 18.60 20.22 -18.59
C GLU A 9 17.85 19.17 -19.42
N ILE A 10 18.54 18.53 -20.36
CA ILE A 10 17.97 17.51 -21.26
C ILE A 10 17.72 16.23 -20.46
N ALA A 11 18.70 15.79 -19.68
CA ALA A 11 18.56 14.62 -18.81
C ALA A 11 17.46 14.84 -17.75
N GLY A 12 17.36 16.04 -17.19
CA GLY A 12 16.31 16.46 -16.28
C GLY A 12 14.92 16.44 -16.94
N GLY A 13 14.81 16.93 -18.17
CA GLY A 13 13.59 16.85 -18.98
C GLY A 13 13.17 15.40 -19.22
N LEU A 14 14.09 14.55 -19.64
CA LEU A 14 13.83 13.14 -19.92
C LEU A 14 13.37 12.38 -18.66
N THR A 15 13.96 12.66 -17.49
CA THR A 15 13.49 12.06 -16.23
C THR A 15 12.07 12.47 -15.87
N LYS A 16 11.64 13.70 -16.19
CA LYS A 16 10.22 14.10 -16.01
C LYS A 16 9.30 13.33 -16.95
N VAL A 17 9.74 13.09 -18.19
CA VAL A 17 9.01 12.26 -19.16
C VAL A 17 8.91 10.83 -18.64
N LEU A 18 10.00 10.25 -18.13
CA LEU A 18 10.01 8.92 -17.53
C LEU A 18 9.04 8.81 -16.35
N TRP A 19 9.00 9.80 -15.46
CA TRP A 19 8.04 9.84 -14.34
C TRP A 19 6.58 9.95 -14.82
N THR A 20 6.37 10.55 -15.99
CA THR A 20 5.04 10.59 -16.61
C THR A 20 4.71 9.24 -17.24
N ALA A 21 5.66 8.63 -17.95
CA ALA A 21 5.53 7.31 -18.56
C ALA A 21 5.33 6.19 -17.53
N SER A 22 5.93 6.29 -16.34
CA SER A 22 5.72 5.34 -15.23
C SER A 22 4.26 5.31 -14.76
N GLN A 23 3.47 6.33 -15.12
CA GLN A 23 2.06 6.42 -14.82
C GLN A 23 1.14 5.89 -15.93
N LEU A 24 1.71 5.53 -17.09
CA LEU A 24 0.99 5.00 -18.24
C LEU A 24 1.15 3.48 -18.32
N ASP A 25 0.18 2.82 -18.96
CA ASP A 25 0.18 1.36 -19.07
C ASP A 25 1.14 0.83 -20.14
N ASP A 26 1.66 1.68 -21.06
CA ASP A 26 2.62 1.25 -22.09
C ASP A 26 3.99 0.91 -21.49
N GLU A 27 4.52 -0.28 -21.78
CA GLU A 27 5.73 -0.84 -21.19
C GLU A 27 6.98 -0.60 -22.02
N ALA A 28 6.86 -0.68 -23.34
CA ALA A 28 8.00 -0.55 -24.24
C ALA A 28 8.60 0.85 -24.13
N ASP A 29 7.74 1.87 -24.19
CA ASP A 29 8.16 3.27 -24.08
C ASP A 29 8.80 3.59 -22.73
N PHE A 30 8.33 2.96 -21.64
CA PHE A 30 8.91 3.18 -20.32
C PHE A 30 10.31 2.58 -20.21
N GLU A 31 10.50 1.33 -20.64
CA GLU A 31 11.79 0.65 -20.56
C GLU A 31 12.83 1.33 -21.47
N ASP A 32 12.42 1.73 -22.68
CA ASP A 32 13.30 2.48 -23.60
C ASP A 32 13.74 3.82 -23.00
N LEU A 33 12.82 4.55 -22.35
CA LEU A 33 13.14 5.80 -21.65
C LEU A 33 14.04 5.57 -20.43
N LEU A 34 13.80 4.51 -19.67
CA LEU A 34 14.59 4.17 -18.49
C LEU A 34 16.02 3.81 -18.90
N GLU A 35 16.19 3.02 -19.95
CA GLU A 35 17.48 2.63 -20.49
C GLU A 35 18.24 3.84 -21.05
N ALA A 36 17.55 4.72 -21.79
CA ALA A 36 18.12 5.98 -22.24
C ALA A 36 18.63 6.83 -21.06
N ILE A 37 17.88 6.90 -19.96
CA ILE A 37 18.30 7.65 -18.76
C ILE A 37 19.48 6.98 -18.06
N ARG A 38 19.56 5.65 -18.00
CA ARG A 38 20.73 4.94 -17.42
C ARG A 38 22.01 5.27 -18.17
N VAL A 39 21.94 5.36 -19.50
CA VAL A 39 23.08 5.77 -20.35
C VAL A 39 23.44 7.23 -20.11
N LEU A 40 22.44 8.12 -20.04
CA LEU A 40 22.67 9.57 -19.91
C LEU A 40 23.05 9.99 -18.48
N ARG A 41 22.56 9.29 -17.45
CA ARG A 41 22.83 9.54 -16.02
C ARG A 41 23.13 8.23 -15.27
N PRO A 42 24.32 7.65 -15.46
CA PRO A 42 24.69 6.38 -14.83
C PRO A 42 24.70 6.39 -13.30
N LYS A 43 24.76 7.58 -12.69
CA LYS A 43 24.81 7.78 -11.23
C LYS A 43 23.52 8.39 -10.67
N TRP A 44 22.39 8.26 -11.37
CA TRP A 44 21.12 8.78 -10.87
C TRP A 44 20.52 7.81 -9.84
N PRO A 45 20.49 8.17 -8.54
CA PRO A 45 20.03 7.25 -7.49
C PRO A 45 18.53 6.95 -7.55
N GLY A 46 17.75 7.60 -8.42
CA GLY A 46 16.29 7.40 -8.48
C GLY A 46 15.82 6.35 -9.48
N ALA A 47 16.71 5.74 -10.27
CA ALA A 47 16.32 4.91 -11.40
C ALA A 47 15.51 3.67 -10.97
N GLY A 48 15.96 2.93 -9.95
CA GLY A 48 15.22 1.76 -9.45
C GLY A 48 13.92 2.16 -8.76
N THR A 49 13.91 3.28 -8.03
CA THR A 49 12.69 3.81 -7.41
C THR A 49 11.59 4.12 -8.45
N VAL A 50 11.93 4.68 -9.63
CA VAL A 50 10.94 4.93 -10.70
C VAL A 50 10.47 3.62 -11.35
N ALA A 51 11.36 2.66 -11.57
CA ALA A 51 10.99 1.33 -12.06
C ALA A 51 10.08 0.59 -11.08
N ALA A 52 10.40 0.63 -9.79
CA ALA A 52 9.59 0.04 -8.73
C ALA A 52 8.19 0.64 -8.66
N TRP A 53 8.05 1.97 -8.82
CA TRP A 53 6.75 2.63 -8.88
C TRP A 53 5.84 2.03 -9.97
N ARG A 54 6.40 1.74 -11.14
CA ARG A 54 5.67 1.09 -12.24
C ARG A 54 5.23 -0.31 -11.87
N TYR A 55 6.14 -1.14 -11.34
CA TYR A 55 5.82 -2.50 -10.91
C TYR A 55 4.73 -2.52 -9.82
N VAL A 56 4.79 -1.59 -8.87
CA VAL A 56 3.76 -1.40 -7.82
C VAL A 56 2.39 -1.11 -8.44
N ARG A 57 2.31 -0.23 -9.44
CA ARG A 57 1.03 0.07 -10.11
C ARG A 57 0.42 -1.14 -10.83
N ARG A 58 1.28 -2.06 -11.30
CA ARG A 58 0.88 -3.32 -11.95
C ARG A 58 0.71 -4.48 -10.97
N GLN A 59 0.83 -4.22 -9.67
CA GLN A 59 0.76 -5.25 -8.63
C GLN A 59 1.84 -6.34 -8.76
N ALA A 60 2.93 -6.05 -9.47
CA ALA A 60 4.10 -6.92 -9.60
C ALA A 60 5.03 -6.73 -8.39
N TRP A 61 4.53 -7.07 -7.20
CA TRP A 61 5.18 -6.75 -5.91
C TRP A 61 6.60 -7.33 -5.78
N GLY A 62 6.81 -8.56 -6.29
CA GLY A 62 8.10 -9.23 -6.24
C GLY A 62 9.17 -8.52 -7.08
N ASP A 63 8.81 -8.08 -8.28
CA ASP A 63 9.74 -7.38 -9.17
C ASP A 63 10.00 -5.96 -8.68
N ALA A 64 8.98 -5.28 -8.16
CA ALA A 64 9.15 -4.00 -7.48
C ALA A 64 10.14 -4.09 -6.30
N ARG A 65 9.97 -5.11 -5.44
CA ARG A 65 10.86 -5.34 -4.29
C ARG A 65 12.30 -5.58 -4.72
N ARG A 66 12.53 -6.47 -5.70
CA ARG A 66 13.88 -6.77 -6.21
C ARG A 66 14.61 -5.52 -6.68
N VAL A 67 13.93 -4.69 -7.48
CA VAL A 67 14.53 -3.46 -7.99
C VAL A 67 14.81 -2.44 -6.87
N LEU A 68 13.95 -2.35 -5.85
CA LEU A 68 14.21 -1.52 -4.66
C LEU A 68 15.37 -2.05 -3.81
N GLU A 69 15.55 -3.36 -3.71
CA GLU A 69 16.67 -3.99 -2.99
C GLU A 69 18.00 -3.74 -3.71
N ASP A 70 18.00 -3.65 -5.04
CA ASP A 70 19.19 -3.37 -5.86
C ASP A 70 19.55 -1.87 -5.93
N ASP A 71 18.67 -0.98 -5.48
CA ASP A 71 18.86 0.48 -5.53
C ASP A 71 20.05 0.95 -4.66
N ASP A 72 20.63 2.09 -5.02
CA ASP A 72 21.76 2.68 -4.30
C ASP A 72 21.41 3.09 -2.86
N THR A 73 22.41 3.16 -1.98
CA THR A 73 22.20 3.56 -0.57
C THR A 73 21.55 4.93 -0.43
N GLU A 74 21.83 5.86 -1.34
CA GLU A 74 21.20 7.19 -1.37
C GLU A 74 19.69 7.07 -1.67
N ALA A 75 19.32 6.24 -2.65
CA ALA A 75 17.94 5.97 -3.02
C ALA A 75 17.14 5.38 -1.85
N LYS A 76 17.75 4.41 -1.17
CA LYS A 76 17.20 3.69 -0.01
C LYS A 76 16.93 4.59 1.19
N ARG A 77 17.57 5.76 1.29
CA ARG A 77 17.28 6.75 2.34
C ARG A 77 16.08 7.63 2.01
N SER A 78 15.55 7.57 0.78
CA SER A 78 14.39 8.38 0.41
C SER A 78 13.09 7.84 1.01
N GLY A 79 12.22 8.75 1.45
CA GLY A 79 10.89 8.39 1.94
C GLY A 79 10.02 7.74 0.86
N LEU A 80 10.23 8.09 -0.41
CA LEU A 80 9.56 7.46 -1.53
C LEU A 80 9.94 5.98 -1.70
N HIS A 81 11.25 5.66 -1.65
CA HIS A 81 11.73 4.28 -1.66
C HIS A 81 11.14 3.48 -0.48
N THR A 82 11.21 4.05 0.72
CA THR A 82 10.64 3.46 1.95
C THR A 82 9.15 3.16 1.79
N ALA A 83 8.38 4.09 1.22
CA ALA A 83 6.95 3.93 1.02
C ALA A 83 6.62 2.84 -0.02
N LEU A 84 7.36 2.80 -1.14
CA LEU A 84 7.17 1.76 -2.15
C LEU A 84 7.53 0.38 -1.61
N MET A 85 8.59 0.27 -0.80
CA MET A 85 8.92 -0.98 -0.12
C MET A 85 7.78 -1.42 0.80
N ALA A 86 7.19 -0.50 1.57
CA ALA A 86 6.01 -0.79 2.40
C ALA A 86 4.85 -1.35 1.58
N VAL A 87 4.54 -0.75 0.42
CA VAL A 87 3.47 -1.22 -0.47
C VAL A 87 3.77 -2.61 -1.03
N CYS A 88 5.01 -2.88 -1.43
CA CYS A 88 5.42 -4.19 -1.93
C CYS A 88 5.26 -5.27 -0.84
N LEU A 89 5.75 -5.00 0.36
CA LEU A 89 5.66 -5.92 1.50
C LEU A 89 4.19 -6.16 1.89
N PHE A 90 3.36 -5.12 1.86
CA PHE A 90 1.92 -5.25 2.13
C PHE A 90 1.24 -6.16 1.11
N GLY A 91 1.53 -5.98 -0.18
CA GLY A 91 1.01 -6.84 -1.25
C GLY A 91 1.53 -8.28 -1.21
N LEU A 92 2.66 -8.52 -0.55
CA LEU A 92 3.26 -9.83 -0.29
C LEU A 92 2.85 -10.42 1.07
N GLU A 93 1.99 -9.74 1.83
CA GLU A 93 1.59 -10.12 3.19
C GLU A 93 2.78 -10.27 4.17
N ASP A 94 3.88 -9.57 3.91
CA ASP A 94 5.08 -9.59 4.76
C ASP A 94 4.91 -8.58 5.91
N PRO A 95 4.92 -9.01 7.20
CA PRO A 95 4.63 -8.15 8.34
C PRO A 95 5.59 -6.97 8.52
N LEU A 96 6.76 -6.99 7.87
CA LEU A 96 7.67 -5.85 7.84
C LEU A 96 7.06 -4.62 7.17
N TRP A 97 5.99 -4.77 6.38
CA TRP A 97 5.31 -3.66 5.71
C TRP A 97 4.95 -2.52 6.67
N HIS A 98 4.55 -2.86 7.90
CA HIS A 98 4.05 -1.88 8.87
C HIS A 98 5.16 -0.94 9.36
N SER A 99 6.37 -1.45 9.63
CA SER A 99 7.49 -0.60 10.05
C SER A 99 7.97 0.32 8.94
N TYR A 100 7.95 -0.16 7.69
CA TYR A 100 8.25 0.68 6.53
C TYR A 100 7.18 1.75 6.30
N ALA A 101 5.89 1.41 6.45
CA ALA A 101 4.79 2.37 6.28
C ALA A 101 4.86 3.50 7.31
N LEU A 102 5.13 3.19 8.59
CA LEU A 102 5.37 4.20 9.63
C LEU A 102 6.59 5.07 9.31
N SER A 103 7.71 4.43 8.96
CA SER A 103 8.95 5.14 8.63
C SER A 103 8.77 6.08 7.43
N ALA A 104 7.95 5.70 6.44
CA ALA A 104 7.62 6.54 5.31
C ALA A 104 6.72 7.72 5.72
N ALA A 105 5.70 7.48 6.55
CA ALA A 105 4.78 8.50 7.04
C ALA A 105 5.48 9.59 7.88
N ASP A 106 6.51 9.22 8.64
CA ASP A 106 7.27 10.14 9.48
C ASP A 106 8.30 10.99 8.70
N GLN A 107 8.70 10.57 7.50
CA GLN A 107 9.69 11.26 6.66
C GLN A 107 9.09 12.47 5.92
N ARG A 108 8.99 13.60 6.63
CA ARG A 108 8.42 14.87 6.13
C ARG A 108 9.11 15.46 4.89
N GLU A 109 10.36 15.08 4.65
CA GLU A 109 11.14 15.50 3.48
C GLU A 109 10.64 14.90 2.16
N SER A 110 9.90 13.79 2.21
CA SER A 110 9.24 13.20 1.05
C SER A 110 7.73 13.29 1.20
N VAL A 111 7.12 14.38 0.68
CA VAL A 111 5.66 14.59 0.75
C VAL A 111 4.90 13.41 0.13
N GLU A 112 5.37 12.90 -1.01
CA GLU A 112 4.73 11.77 -1.69
C GLU A 112 4.90 10.46 -0.89
N GLY A 113 6.11 10.18 -0.39
CA GLY A 113 6.37 9.00 0.44
C GLY A 113 5.54 9.00 1.71
N ALA A 114 5.46 10.14 2.39
CA ALA A 114 4.65 10.30 3.60
C ALA A 114 3.17 10.08 3.34
N LYS A 115 2.64 10.63 2.24
CA LYS A 115 1.25 10.42 1.83
C LYS A 115 0.95 8.96 1.56
N ILE A 116 1.82 8.25 0.83
CA ILE A 116 1.65 6.82 0.53
C ILE A 116 1.68 6.00 1.82
N GLY A 117 2.65 6.24 2.71
CA GLY A 117 2.76 5.55 4.00
C GLY A 117 1.49 5.73 4.84
N ALA A 118 1.00 6.96 4.97
CA ALA A 118 -0.24 7.26 5.69
C ALA A 118 -1.47 6.58 5.08
N CYS A 119 -1.62 6.65 3.75
CA CYS A 119 -2.73 5.99 3.05
C CYS A 119 -2.69 4.46 3.21
N LEU A 120 -1.51 3.85 3.21
CA LEU A 120 -1.35 2.42 3.41
C LEU A 120 -1.78 1.99 4.82
N LEU A 121 -1.36 2.73 5.85
CA LEU A 121 -1.77 2.50 7.23
C LEU A 121 -3.28 2.64 7.42
N GLU A 122 -3.88 3.68 6.85
CA GLU A 122 -5.33 3.91 6.89
C GLU A 122 -6.09 2.76 6.20
N ARG A 123 -5.59 2.29 5.05
CA ARG A 123 -6.18 1.16 4.31
C ARG A 123 -6.11 -0.12 5.14
N ALA A 124 -4.97 -0.43 5.74
CA ALA A 124 -4.80 -1.62 6.57
C ALA A 124 -5.77 -1.62 7.76
N ALA A 125 -5.88 -0.49 8.47
CA ALA A 125 -6.82 -0.35 9.59
C ALA A 125 -8.28 -0.59 9.18
N LYS A 126 -8.68 -0.13 7.98
CA LYS A 126 -10.03 -0.40 7.43
C LYS A 126 -10.25 -1.87 7.11
N LEU A 127 -9.23 -2.56 6.60
CA LEU A 127 -9.31 -3.99 6.32
C LEU A 127 -9.45 -4.79 7.61
N ASP A 128 -8.65 -4.48 8.63
CA ASP A 128 -8.74 -5.13 9.95
C ASP A 128 -10.12 -4.91 10.59
N ALA A 129 -10.65 -3.69 10.54
CA ALA A 129 -11.99 -3.38 11.04
C ALA A 129 -13.09 -4.15 10.30
N SER A 130 -12.94 -4.38 9.00
CA SER A 130 -13.89 -5.16 8.20
C SER A 130 -13.88 -6.65 8.55
N VAL A 131 -12.73 -7.19 8.95
CA VAL A 131 -12.57 -8.58 9.41
C VAL A 131 -13.12 -8.76 10.83
N GLN A 132 -12.98 -7.75 11.69
CA GLN A 132 -13.42 -7.78 13.09
C GLN A 132 -14.92 -7.47 13.28
N ALA A 133 -15.62 -7.00 12.25
CA ALA A 133 -17.06 -6.74 12.34
C ALA A 133 -17.79 -8.04 12.74
N PRO A 134 -18.51 -8.06 13.87
CA PRO A 134 -19.11 -9.29 14.37
C PRO A 134 -20.17 -9.77 13.37
N ALA A 135 -20.09 -11.05 12.98
CA ALA A 135 -21.24 -11.76 12.46
C ALA A 135 -22.33 -11.69 13.54
N SER A 136 -23.32 -10.82 13.35
CA SER A 136 -24.42 -10.62 14.28
C SER A 136 -25.03 -11.96 14.70
N PRO A 137 -25.03 -12.33 15.99
CA PRO A 137 -25.96 -13.32 16.48
C PRO A 137 -27.31 -12.64 16.69
N ASP A 138 -28.34 -13.28 16.16
CA ASP A 138 -29.77 -13.13 16.50
C ASP A 138 -30.50 -11.86 16.04
N ALA A 139 -31.27 -12.02 14.97
CA ALA A 139 -32.55 -11.32 14.81
C ALA A 139 -33.57 -11.92 15.79
N PRO A 140 -34.17 -11.17 16.73
CA PRO A 140 -35.27 -11.70 17.50
C PRO A 140 -36.51 -11.78 16.61
N ALA A 141 -37.10 -12.97 16.58
CA ALA A 141 -38.40 -13.24 15.99
C ALA A 141 -39.44 -12.26 16.50
N SER A 142 -40.25 -11.73 15.59
CA SER A 142 -41.37 -10.84 15.88
C SER A 142 -42.39 -11.51 16.82
N THR A 143 -42.58 -10.97 18.01
CA THR A 143 -43.79 -11.20 18.80
C THR A 143 -44.64 -9.94 18.81
N ARG A 144 -45.77 -10.01 18.10
CA ARG A 144 -46.90 -9.07 18.17
C ARG A 144 -47.49 -9.08 19.59
N ASP A 145 -47.73 -7.90 20.14
CA ASP A 145 -48.61 -7.65 21.29
C ASP A 145 -50.07 -8.04 20.99
N VAL A 146 -50.78 -8.63 21.97
CA VAL A 146 -52.22 -8.45 22.31
C VAL A 146 -52.47 -8.96 23.77
N PRO A 147 -53.36 -8.35 24.59
CA PRO A 147 -53.36 -8.46 26.06
C PRO A 147 -54.26 -9.57 26.65
N ALA A 148 -54.18 -9.68 27.98
CA ALA A 148 -54.72 -10.72 28.86
C ALA A 148 -56.25 -10.93 28.83
N ASP A 149 -56.68 -12.19 28.94
CA ASP A 149 -57.83 -12.57 29.78
C ASP A 149 -57.81 -14.04 30.24
N ASN A 150 -58.54 -14.30 31.32
CA ASN A 150 -58.50 -15.41 32.28
C ASN A 150 -58.63 -16.87 31.80
N GLY A 151 -57.98 -17.77 32.57
CA GLY A 151 -58.55 -19.06 32.98
C GLY A 151 -57.70 -20.29 32.72
N GLY A 152 -57.24 -20.99 33.78
CA GLY A 152 -56.78 -22.38 33.65
C GLY A 152 -55.62 -22.80 34.55
N PHE A 153 -55.98 -23.24 35.75
CA PHE A 153 -55.24 -23.95 36.79
C PHE A 153 -54.13 -24.96 36.37
N SER A 154 -53.08 -25.05 37.21
CA SER A 154 -52.40 -26.26 37.76
C SER A 154 -50.87 -26.29 37.51
N ALA A 155 -50.04 -25.84 38.48
CA ALA A 155 -49.33 -26.63 39.52
C ALA A 155 -47.99 -27.22 38.99
N SER A 156 -46.79 -27.09 39.56
CA SER A 156 -46.28 -26.92 40.94
C SER A 156 -44.80 -26.48 40.84
N MET A 157 -44.30 -25.47 41.58
CA MET A 157 -43.48 -25.60 42.81
C MET A 157 -42.26 -26.55 42.71
N THR A 158 -41.01 -26.27 43.09
CA THR A 158 -40.27 -25.09 43.60
C THR A 158 -38.81 -25.53 43.91
N TRP A 159 -37.84 -24.61 43.78
CA TRP A 159 -36.52 -24.47 44.48
C TRP A 159 -35.49 -25.64 44.43
N VAL A 160 -34.17 -25.43 44.29
CA VAL A 160 -33.23 -24.69 45.15
C VAL A 160 -31.91 -24.43 44.38
N ARG A 161 -31.31 -23.25 44.56
CA ARG A 161 -29.95 -22.87 44.15
C ARG A 161 -28.95 -23.20 45.26
N ALA A 162 -27.71 -23.54 44.88
CA ALA A 162 -26.53 -23.39 45.73
C ALA A 162 -25.94 -21.98 45.59
#